data_AF-A0A850RK85-F1
#
_entry.id   AF-A0A850RK85-F1
#
_cell.length_a   1.000
_cell.length_b   1.000
_cell.length_c   1.000
_cell.angle_alpha   90.00
_cell.angle_beta   90.00
_cell.angle_gamma   90.00
#
_symmetry.space_group_name_H-M   'P 1'
#
loop_
_entity.id
_entity.type
_entity.pdbx_description
1 polymer ?
#
loop_
_entity_poly.entity_id
_entity_poly.type
_entity_poly.pdbx_seq_one_letter_code
_entity_poly.pdbx_strand_id
1 'polypeptide(L)'
;MKTARFWVYWNAPVKISLKPGQTLAYSTGRRATDEGWDFYAERWTHEGDRVRRESISDGVDCDGRLSGFCESESLIEGDLQAGYETDGVIYPRWRQIDSNQRDYQAEAAGY
;
A
#
# COMPACT_ATOMS: atom_id res chain seq x y z
N MET A 1 18.89 13.95 -6.98
CA MET A 1 17.53 13.40 -6.70
C MET A 1 17.08 13.85 -5.32
N LYS A 2 15.80 14.21 -5.17
CA LYS A 2 15.22 14.69 -3.91
C LYS A 2 14.75 13.52 -3.04
N THR A 3 14.89 13.63 -1.73
CA THR A 3 14.25 12.70 -0.77
C THR A 3 12.74 12.84 -0.86
N ALA A 4 12.05 11.72 -1.08
CA ALA A 4 10.60 11.64 -1.05
C ALA A 4 10.10 11.73 0.40
N ARG A 5 9.13 12.60 0.67
CA ARG A 5 8.53 12.76 1.99
C ARG A 5 7.02 12.80 1.88
N PHE A 6 6.35 11.80 2.43
CA PHE A 6 4.91 11.64 2.35
C PHE A 6 4.36 11.09 3.65
N TRP A 7 3.06 11.29 3.86
CA TRP A 7 2.32 10.66 4.94
C TRP A 7 1.69 9.36 4.48
N VAL A 8 1.64 8.38 5.37
CA VAL A 8 0.87 7.15 5.23
C VAL A 8 0.00 6.99 6.47
N TYR A 9 -1.16 6.35 6.31
CA TYR A 9 -2.02 6.03 7.44
C TYR A 9 -1.90 4.54 7.73
N TRP A 10 -1.53 4.20 8.96
CA TRP A 10 -1.55 2.82 9.46
C TRP A 10 -2.51 2.72 10.65
N ASN A 11 -2.04 2.96 11.86
CA ASN A 11 -2.90 3.16 13.05
C ASN A 11 -3.00 4.65 13.46
N ALA A 12 -2.09 5.45 12.93
CA ALA A 12 -2.02 6.89 13.04
C ALA A 12 -1.26 7.41 11.81
N PRO A 13 -1.31 8.73 11.51
CA PRO A 13 -0.50 9.31 10.47
C PRO A 13 0.99 9.11 10.76
N VAL A 14 1.73 8.50 9.83
CA VAL A 14 3.18 8.31 9.91
C VAL A 14 3.85 9.00 8.73
N LYS A 15 4.88 9.79 9.01
CA LYS A 15 5.66 10.46 7.97
C LYS A 15 6.81 9.57 7.53
N ILE A 16 6.84 9.23 6.26
CA ILE A 16 7.94 8.50 5.63
C ILE A 16 8.91 9.50 5.01
N SER A 17 10.21 9.24 5.19
CA SER A 17 11.29 9.92 4.47
C SER A 17 12.11 8.88 3.72
N LEU A 18 11.88 8.76 2.41
CA LEU A 18 12.48 7.75 1.56
C LEU A 18 13.61 8.39 0.73
N LYS A 19 14.85 7.96 0.98
CA LYS A 19 16.03 8.49 0.28
C LYS A 19 16.05 8.01 -1.18
N PRO A 20 16.77 8.72 -2.08
CA PRO A 20 16.95 8.27 -3.46
C PRO A 20 17.44 6.83 -3.56
N GLY A 21 16.76 6.00 -4.35
CA GLY A 21 17.06 4.57 -4.53
C GLY A 21 16.72 3.67 -3.33
N GLN A 22 16.16 4.23 -2.24
CA GLN A 22 15.77 3.44 -1.08
C GLN A 22 14.45 2.71 -1.35
N THR A 23 14.34 1.51 -0.78
CA THR A 23 13.10 0.77 -0.64
C THR A 23 12.75 0.64 0.84
N LEU A 24 11.49 0.88 1.19
CA LEU A 24 10.96 0.63 2.53
C LEU A 24 9.77 -0.33 2.42
N ALA A 25 9.69 -1.32 3.30
CA ALA A 25 8.58 -2.25 3.36
C ALA A 25 7.95 -2.24 4.75
N TYR A 26 6.64 -2.41 4.78
CA TYR A 26 5.82 -2.56 5.98
C TYR A 26 4.86 -3.72 5.77
N SER A 27 4.57 -4.46 6.83
CA SER A 27 3.55 -5.50 6.83
C SER A 27 2.86 -5.60 8.18
N THR A 28 1.59 -5.94 8.14
CA THR A 28 0.74 -6.20 9.31
C THR A 28 -0.20 -7.36 9.00
N GLY A 29 -0.78 -7.94 10.04
CA GLY A 29 -1.78 -8.98 9.91
C GLY A 29 -2.31 -9.37 11.27
N ARG A 30 -3.53 -9.91 11.29
CA ARG A 30 -4.14 -10.49 12.48
C ARG A 30 -3.68 -11.92 12.64
N ARG A 31 -3.60 -12.34 13.89
CA ARG A 31 -3.38 -13.75 14.22
C ARG A 31 -4.56 -14.56 13.68
N ALA A 32 -4.25 -15.74 13.13
CA ALA A 32 -5.27 -16.68 12.71
C ALA A 32 -6.19 -17.11 13.87
N THR A 33 -7.48 -17.01 13.62
CA THR A 33 -8.58 -17.52 14.45
C THR A 33 -9.34 -18.60 13.69
N ASP A 34 -10.38 -19.13 14.30
CA ASP A 34 -11.38 -20.00 13.65
C ASP A 34 -12.18 -19.27 12.56
N GLU A 35 -12.42 -17.96 12.72
CA GLU A 35 -13.05 -17.11 11.69
C GLU A 35 -12.12 -16.76 10.53
N GLY A 36 -10.79 -16.92 10.69
CA GLY A 36 -9.82 -16.70 9.60
C GLY A 36 -8.61 -15.86 9.98
N TRP A 37 -7.99 -15.23 8.98
CA TRP A 37 -6.80 -14.39 9.14
C TRP A 37 -6.73 -13.30 8.07
N ASP A 38 -6.03 -12.20 8.36
CA ASP A 38 -5.72 -11.16 7.38
C ASP A 38 -4.22 -10.84 7.37
N PHE A 39 -3.77 -10.33 6.23
CA PHE A 39 -2.42 -9.86 5.99
C PHE A 39 -2.48 -8.67 5.03
N TYR A 40 -1.66 -7.67 5.32
CA TYR A 40 -1.46 -6.51 4.47
C TYR A 40 0.00 -6.13 4.45
N ALA A 41 0.55 -5.85 3.28
CA ALA A 41 1.90 -5.33 3.13
C ALA A 41 1.93 -4.19 2.12
N GLU A 42 2.81 -3.22 2.39
CA GLU A 42 3.15 -2.16 1.46
C GLU A 42 4.65 -2.07 1.29
N ARG A 43 5.08 -1.79 0.07
CA ARG A 43 6.44 -1.45 -0.28
C ARG A 43 6.46 -0.13 -1.02
N TRP A 44 7.36 0.76 -0.63
CA TRP A 44 7.65 2.01 -1.33
C TRP A 44 9.08 2.00 -1.84
N THR A 45 9.24 2.26 -3.13
CA THR A 45 10.54 2.32 -3.82
C THR A 45 10.71 3.69 -4.43
N HIS A 46 11.84 4.35 -4.14
CA HIS A 46 12.20 5.62 -4.78
C HIS A 46 12.79 5.37 -6.16
N GLU A 47 12.10 5.81 -7.20
CA GLU A 47 12.46 5.59 -8.61
C GLU A 47 12.72 6.92 -9.33
N GLY A 48 13.73 7.68 -8.88
CA GLY A 48 14.12 8.90 -9.59
C GLY A 48 13.24 10.11 -9.29
N ASP A 49 12.21 10.29 -10.11
CA ASP A 49 11.24 11.40 -10.05
C ASP A 49 9.93 11.02 -9.36
N ARG A 50 9.75 9.74 -9.05
CA ARG A 50 8.53 9.19 -8.46
C ARG A 50 8.83 8.23 -7.30
N VAL A 51 7.78 7.91 -6.56
CA VAL A 51 7.76 6.75 -5.68
C VAL A 51 6.80 5.73 -6.27
N ARG A 52 7.27 4.50 -6.42
CA ARG A 52 6.44 3.33 -6.72
C ARG A 52 5.97 2.72 -5.42
N ARG A 53 4.70 2.34 -5.36
CA ARG A 53 4.05 1.67 -4.24
C ARG A 53 3.45 0.36 -4.71
N GLU A 54 3.84 -0.72 -4.06
CA GLU A 54 3.22 -2.03 -4.19
C GLU A 54 2.46 -2.34 -2.90
N SER A 55 1.19 -2.70 -3.01
CA SER A 55 0.34 -3.11 -1.90
C SER A 55 -0.14 -4.54 -2.14
N ILE A 56 -0.03 -5.39 -1.13
CA ILE A 56 -0.53 -6.77 -1.16
C ILE A 56 -1.50 -6.92 0.01
N SER A 57 -2.66 -7.51 -0.25
CA SER A 57 -3.57 -8.01 0.78
C SER A 57 -3.79 -9.50 0.57
N ASP A 58 -3.89 -10.24 1.66
CA ASP A 58 -4.25 -11.65 1.61
C ASP A 58 -5.02 -11.99 2.87
N GLY A 59 -5.94 -12.93 2.77
CA GLY A 59 -6.75 -13.29 3.92
C GLY A 59 -7.72 -14.40 3.60
N VAL A 60 -8.21 -15.01 4.66
CA VAL A 60 -9.28 -16.00 4.62
C VAL A 60 -10.33 -15.56 5.62
N ASP A 61 -11.58 -15.59 5.22
CA ASP A 61 -12.73 -15.55 6.12
C ASP A 61 -13.68 -16.73 5.83
N CYS A 62 -14.88 -16.70 6.40
CA CYS A 62 -15.92 -17.70 6.18
C CYS A 62 -16.29 -17.92 4.71
N ASP A 63 -16.07 -16.91 3.85
CA ASP A 63 -16.44 -16.94 2.44
C ASP A 63 -15.25 -17.32 1.54
N GLY A 64 -14.07 -17.54 2.12
CA GLY A 64 -12.91 -18.13 1.45
C GLY A 64 -11.68 -17.23 1.42
N ARG A 65 -10.67 -17.66 0.65
CA ARG A 65 -9.42 -16.91 0.52
C ARG A 65 -9.54 -15.86 -0.58
N LEU A 66 -9.11 -14.64 -0.28
CA LEU A 66 -8.95 -13.57 -1.26
C LEU A 66 -7.53 -13.02 -1.18
N SER A 67 -6.85 -12.91 -2.31
CA SER A 67 -5.60 -12.17 -2.42
C SER A 67 -5.79 -10.95 -3.34
N GLY A 68 -5.22 -9.81 -2.96
CA GLY A 68 -5.22 -8.60 -3.76
C GLY A 68 -3.79 -8.11 -3.95
N PHE A 69 -3.50 -7.57 -5.11
CA PHE A 69 -2.31 -6.77 -5.34
C PHE A 69 -2.68 -5.49 -6.08
N CYS A 70 -2.03 -4.41 -5.70
CA CYS A 70 -2.19 -3.11 -6.33
C CYS A 70 -0.82 -2.46 -6.45
N GLU A 71 -0.54 -1.98 -7.65
CA GLU A 71 0.61 -1.17 -7.95
C GLU A 71 0.18 0.24 -8.27
N SER A 72 0.89 1.21 -7.72
CA SER A 72 0.63 2.62 -7.94
C SER A 72 1.89 3.44 -7.83
N GLU A 73 1.84 4.66 -8.33
CA GLU A 73 2.97 5.58 -8.26
C GLU A 73 2.50 7.00 -7.96
N SER A 74 3.44 7.84 -7.52
CA SER A 74 3.18 9.26 -7.29
C SER A 74 4.45 10.06 -7.56
N LEU A 75 4.30 11.21 -8.22
CA LEU A 75 5.41 12.10 -8.55
C LEU A 75 5.90 12.82 -7.31
N ILE A 76 7.23 12.81 -7.09
CA ILE A 76 7.86 13.46 -5.94
C ILE A 76 7.57 14.97 -5.96
N GLU A 77 7.50 15.57 -7.14
CA GLU A 77 7.10 16.95 -7.33
C GLU A 77 5.59 17.05 -7.55
N GLY A 78 4.90 17.82 -6.71
CA GLY A 78 3.45 18.01 -6.78
C GLY A 78 2.68 17.04 -5.90
N ASP A 79 2.58 15.77 -6.31
CA ASP A 79 1.57 14.84 -5.79
C ASP A 79 1.96 14.11 -4.49
N LEU A 80 3.26 13.99 -4.24
CA LEU A 80 3.81 13.27 -3.09
C LEU A 80 4.09 14.17 -1.87
N GLN A 81 3.81 15.48 -1.95
CA GLN A 81 4.25 16.41 -0.91
C GLN A 81 3.51 16.20 0.42
N ALA A 82 4.24 15.74 1.44
CA ALA A 82 3.79 15.76 2.83
C ALA A 82 3.56 17.20 3.31
N GLY A 83 2.30 17.57 3.57
CA GLY A 83 1.89 18.81 4.22
C GLY A 83 1.08 18.57 5.49
N TYR A 84 1.02 19.59 6.35
CA TYR A 84 -0.06 19.77 7.32
C TYR A 84 -0.89 20.96 6.82
N GLU A 85 -2.18 20.73 6.56
CA GLU A 85 -3.15 21.82 6.39
C GLU A 85 -3.58 22.34 7.74
N THR A 86 -4.27 23.48 7.75
CA THR A 86 -4.86 24.12 8.93
C THR A 86 -5.68 23.13 9.77
N ASP A 87 -6.23 22.08 9.13
CA ASP A 87 -7.13 21.09 9.74
C ASP A 87 -6.61 19.63 9.70
N GLY A 88 -5.38 19.33 9.24
CA GLY A 88 -4.92 17.94 9.24
C GLY A 88 -3.76 17.56 8.33
N VAL A 89 -3.61 16.25 8.10
CA VAL A 89 -2.53 15.65 7.29
C VAL A 89 -2.99 15.51 5.83
N ILE A 90 -2.15 15.95 4.89
CA ILE A 90 -2.35 15.66 3.46
C ILE A 90 -1.66 14.33 3.11
N TYR A 91 -2.44 13.39 2.58
CA TYR A 91 -1.93 12.14 2.03
C TYR A 91 -1.60 12.28 0.54
N PRO A 92 -0.57 11.57 0.07
CA PRO A 92 -0.16 11.60 -1.34
C PRO A 92 -1.28 11.08 -2.25
N ARG A 93 -1.36 11.64 -3.46
CA ARG A 93 -2.21 11.11 -4.52
C ARG A 93 -1.45 10.02 -5.26
N TRP A 94 -1.97 8.81 -5.22
CA TRP A 94 -1.42 7.65 -5.92
C TRP A 94 -2.18 7.44 -7.22
N ARG A 95 -1.45 7.35 -8.32
CA ARG A 95 -1.96 6.89 -9.61
C ARG A 95 -1.80 5.38 -9.69
N GLN A 96 -2.89 4.66 -9.87
CA GLN A 96 -2.86 3.22 -10.09
C GLN A 96 -2.18 2.89 -11.42
N ILE A 97 -1.34 1.86 -11.41
CA ILE A 97 -0.61 1.33 -12.56
C ILE A 97 -1.12 -0.05 -12.91
N ASP A 98 -1.25 -0.92 -11.90
CA ASP A 98 -1.77 -2.27 -12.06
C ASP A 98 -2.59 -2.65 -10.82
N SER A 99 -3.53 -3.57 -11.00
CA SER A 99 -4.22 -4.18 -9.88
C SER A 99 -4.78 -5.52 -10.30
N ASN A 100 -4.67 -6.50 -9.42
CA ASN A 100 -5.37 -7.75 -9.58
C ASN A 100 -5.96 -8.20 -8.24
N GLN A 101 -6.98 -9.03 -8.36
CA GLN A 101 -7.56 -9.77 -7.25
C GLN A 101 -7.67 -11.21 -7.69
N ARG A 102 -7.35 -12.10 -6.76
CA ARG A 102 -7.50 -13.54 -6.91
C ARG A 102 -8.51 -14.03 -5.90
N ASP A 103 -9.59 -14.58 -6.42
CA ASP A 103 -10.64 -15.23 -5.63
C ASP A 103 -10.52 -16.75 -5.78
N TYR A 104 -10.09 -17.41 -4.72
CA TYR A 104 -9.82 -18.84 -4.76
C TYR A 104 -11.10 -19.69 -4.78
N GLN A 105 -12.23 -19.16 -4.28
CA GLN A 105 -13.50 -19.87 -4.34
C GLN A 105 -14.17 -19.74 -5.70
N ALA A 106 -14.10 -18.55 -6.31
CA ALA A 106 -14.54 -18.35 -7.69
C ALA A 106 -13.76 -19.26 -8.66
N GLU A 107 -12.42 -19.33 -8.51
CA GLU A 107 -11.57 -20.24 -9.29
C GLU A 107 -11.97 -21.71 -9.10
N ALA A 108 -12.23 -22.12 -7.84
CA ALA A 108 -12.66 -23.48 -7.54
C ALA A 108 -14.05 -23.81 -8.14
N ALA A 109 -14.91 -22.80 -8.29
CA ALA A 109 -16.20 -22.90 -8.95
C ALA A 109 -16.13 -22.82 -10.48
N GLY A 110 -14.93 -22.59 -11.05
CA GLY A 110 -14.67 -22.56 -12.49
C GLY A 110 -14.89 -21.21 -13.17
N TYR A 111 -14.83 -20.11 -12.42
CA TYR A 111 -14.88 -18.73 -12.92
C TYR A 111 -13.49 -18.15 -13.17
#